data_AF-A0A7W6LRI1-F1
#
_entry.id   AF-A0A7W6LRI1-F1
#
_cell.length_a   1.000
_cell.length_b   1.000
_cell.length_c   1.000
_cell.angle_alpha   90.00
_cell.angle_beta   90.00
_cell.angle_gamma   90.00
#
_symmetry.space_group_name_H-M   'P 1'
#
loop_
_entity.id
_entity.type
_entity.pdbx_description
1 polymer ?
#
loop_
_entity_poly.entity_id
_entity_poly.type
_entity_poly.pdbx_seq_one_letter_code
_entity_poly.pdbx_strand_id
1 'polypeptide(L)'
;MVLFSDALTLDAPRRTSDGYMAVRAKAARTGTYAYLGSEIDPDNKHGLRDAGMVNVLRDAAAVFDPLSAHSFIGKPITDNHPTVAVNAKNWRDHARGTVMGAKWEEGGYLAFDLMLTDADTIDAVDAGKRELSNGYAAELQFGDFDGPGGVKCVAKQIAIKGNHVAIVDRGRAGPSCAITDAARCDSAPRSIFDSLTTDGAAEAIAWLKKAIALHKKHMDGTAPTTGSDGEKSQMLMMTQMKNALSELESGSSGKSMKMDQSTYGAPAMKTMLIDGLTVDVSNADTAEATIKTLIAARDAAGAKVAGLETQVVTLTTDKATLEKQVKELTDAKPTPAQLRDAAKQFSQVVEKAKALGITVTDSMDETAIMKAAVTKHVGDAAKDWTDKDISVSFATLKAADSFDPLRQGIIDNAAPGAVTNIANIRDAARAASNR
;
A
#
# COMPACT_ATOMS: atom_id res chain seq x y z
N MET A 1 6.54 5.20 -37.77
CA MET A 1 5.19 5.10 -37.20
C MET A 1 5.13 6.10 -36.05
N VAL A 2 4.32 7.15 -36.19
CA VAL A 2 4.16 8.16 -35.14
C VAL A 2 3.05 7.67 -34.21
N LEU A 3 3.38 7.46 -32.94
CA LEU A 3 2.42 7.16 -31.89
C LEU A 3 1.97 8.49 -31.27
N PHE A 4 0.73 8.87 -31.55
CA PHE A 4 0.07 9.93 -30.81
C PHE A 4 -0.52 9.32 -29.54
N SER A 5 -0.16 9.88 -28.39
CA SER A 5 -0.74 9.54 -27.09
C SER A 5 -1.40 10.79 -26.54
N ASP A 6 -2.71 10.93 -26.75
CA ASP A 6 -3.50 11.98 -26.12
C ASP A 6 -3.82 11.54 -24.67
N ALA A 7 -3.40 12.35 -23.69
CA ALA A 7 -3.72 12.13 -22.28
C ALA A 7 -4.71 13.20 -21.81
N LEU A 8 -5.90 12.77 -21.36
CA LEU A 8 -6.87 13.65 -20.72
C LEU A 8 -6.58 13.71 -19.22
N THR A 9 -6.08 14.84 -18.75
CA THR A 9 -5.95 15.13 -17.31
C THR A 9 -7.26 15.73 -16.80
N LEU A 10 -7.92 15.05 -15.86
CA LEU A 10 -9.22 15.48 -15.28
C LEU A 10 -9.06 16.01 -13.86
N ASP A 11 -7.86 16.33 -13.41
CA ASP A 11 -7.58 16.54 -11.98
C ASP A 11 -8.16 17.86 -11.42
N ALA A 12 -8.76 18.70 -12.26
CA ALA A 12 -9.63 19.82 -11.88
C ALA A 12 -10.93 19.82 -12.72
N PRO A 13 -12.02 20.40 -12.20
CA PRO A 13 -13.25 20.60 -12.95
C PRO A 13 -13.00 21.31 -14.28
N ARG A 14 -13.36 20.65 -15.37
CA ARG A 14 -13.28 21.19 -16.73
C ARG A 14 -14.68 21.32 -17.31
N ARG A 15 -14.97 22.48 -17.89
CA ARG A 15 -16.20 22.70 -18.67
C ARG A 15 -16.04 22.18 -20.11
N THR A 16 -17.04 21.47 -20.60
CA THR A 16 -17.15 21.15 -22.04
C THR A 16 -17.79 22.31 -22.79
N SER A 17 -17.74 22.30 -24.12
CA SER A 17 -18.46 23.26 -24.98
C SER A 17 -19.97 23.24 -24.75
N ASP A 18 -20.50 22.11 -24.31
CA ASP A 18 -21.94 21.88 -24.06
C ASP A 18 -22.35 22.24 -22.62
N GLY A 19 -21.43 22.79 -21.81
CA GLY A 19 -21.68 23.21 -20.43
C GLY A 19 -21.51 22.11 -19.37
N TYR A 20 -21.18 20.88 -19.76
CA TYR A 20 -20.95 19.76 -18.82
C TYR A 20 -19.69 19.98 -17.98
N MET A 21 -19.61 19.30 -16.84
CA MET A 21 -18.42 19.27 -16.00
C MET A 21 -17.77 17.90 -16.04
N ALA A 22 -16.51 17.83 -16.46
CA ALA A 22 -15.67 16.64 -16.34
C ALA A 22 -14.64 16.84 -15.23
N VAL A 23 -14.52 15.89 -14.29
CA VAL A 23 -13.56 15.98 -13.17
C VAL A 23 -13.18 14.61 -12.65
N ARG A 24 -11.93 14.44 -12.23
CA ARG A 24 -11.46 13.32 -11.43
C ARG A 24 -11.52 13.73 -9.96
N ALA A 25 -12.22 12.94 -9.16
CA ALA A 25 -12.43 13.23 -7.76
C ALA A 25 -12.24 11.98 -6.89
N LYS A 26 -11.65 12.16 -5.71
CA LYS A 26 -11.51 11.10 -4.72
C LYS A 26 -12.89 10.69 -4.24
N ALA A 27 -13.21 9.40 -4.34
CA ALA A 27 -14.54 8.88 -4.05
C ALA A 27 -14.55 7.85 -2.91
N ALA A 28 -13.42 7.19 -2.63
CA ALA A 28 -13.31 6.29 -1.49
C ALA A 28 -11.88 6.23 -0.92
N ARG A 29 -11.79 5.82 0.34
CA ARG A 29 -10.54 5.51 1.04
C ARG A 29 -10.73 4.33 1.97
N THR A 30 -9.62 3.73 2.39
CA THR A 30 -9.64 2.77 3.49
C THR A 30 -10.01 3.47 4.80
N GLY A 31 -10.61 2.72 5.72
CA GLY A 31 -10.93 3.25 7.04
C GLY A 31 -12.07 2.54 7.74
N THR A 32 -12.43 3.09 8.88
CA THR A 32 -13.60 2.67 9.66
C THR A 32 -14.76 3.59 9.33
N TYR A 33 -15.89 2.97 9.03
CA TYR A 33 -17.11 3.66 8.63
C TYR A 33 -18.21 3.32 9.62
N ALA A 34 -18.95 4.34 10.05
CA ALA A 34 -20.05 4.17 10.97
C ALA A 34 -21.33 3.76 10.20
N TYR A 35 -22.01 2.73 10.70
CA TYR A 35 -23.31 2.25 10.22
C TYR A 35 -24.24 2.04 11.40
N LEU A 36 -25.54 2.13 11.18
CA LEU A 36 -26.50 1.60 12.13
C LEU A 36 -26.43 0.07 12.13
N GLY A 37 -26.58 -0.53 13.31
CA GLY A 37 -26.74 -1.97 13.44
C GLY A 37 -27.86 -2.52 12.57
N SER A 38 -28.97 -1.78 12.45
CA SER A 38 -30.10 -2.11 11.58
C SER A 38 -29.81 -2.01 10.08
N GLU A 39 -28.80 -1.23 9.66
CA GLU A 39 -28.34 -1.19 8.27
C GLU A 39 -27.56 -2.47 7.91
N ILE A 40 -26.76 -3.01 8.85
CA ILE A 40 -25.83 -4.10 8.57
C ILE A 40 -26.36 -5.48 8.95
N ASP A 41 -27.24 -5.57 9.95
CA ASP A 41 -27.84 -6.81 10.44
C ASP A 41 -29.37 -6.67 10.58
N PRO A 42 -30.10 -6.42 9.47
CA PRO A 42 -31.54 -6.13 9.52
C PRO A 42 -32.36 -7.30 10.07
N ASP A 43 -31.94 -8.53 9.80
CA ASP A 43 -32.57 -9.77 10.31
C ASP A 43 -32.14 -10.12 11.74
N ASN A 44 -31.25 -9.33 12.35
CA ASN A 44 -30.68 -9.54 13.68
C ASN A 44 -30.00 -10.92 13.86
N LYS A 45 -29.38 -11.46 12.79
CA LYS A 45 -28.69 -12.76 12.82
C LYS A 45 -27.40 -12.74 13.63
N HIS A 46 -26.82 -11.55 13.82
CA HIS A 46 -25.58 -11.33 14.54
C HIS A 46 -25.80 -10.54 15.85
N GLY A 47 -27.05 -10.26 16.22
CA GLY A 47 -27.41 -9.55 17.44
C GLY A 47 -27.07 -8.06 17.41
N LEU A 48 -26.83 -7.49 16.23
CA LEU A 48 -26.34 -6.11 16.09
C LEU A 48 -27.45 -5.13 15.74
N ARG A 49 -28.65 -5.58 15.35
CA ARG A 49 -29.72 -4.71 14.82
C ARG A 49 -30.02 -3.51 15.72
N ASP A 50 -30.07 -3.75 17.03
CA ASP A 50 -30.48 -2.77 18.03
C ASP A 50 -29.27 -2.12 18.76
N ALA A 51 -28.03 -2.32 18.26
CA ALA A 51 -26.78 -1.84 18.85
C ALA A 51 -26.49 -0.33 18.60
N GLY A 52 -27.36 0.38 17.88
CA GLY A 52 -27.12 1.78 17.50
C GLY A 52 -26.05 1.90 16.42
N MET A 53 -25.09 2.83 16.59
CA MET A 53 -23.99 3.01 15.64
C MET A 53 -22.87 2.01 15.92
N VAL A 54 -22.44 1.29 14.87
CA VAL A 54 -21.36 0.32 14.88
C VAL A 54 -20.33 0.65 13.80
N ASN A 55 -19.11 0.17 14.02
CA ASN A 55 -17.98 0.38 13.14
C ASN A 55 -17.82 -0.78 12.16
N VAL A 56 -17.75 -0.47 10.87
CA VAL A 56 -17.48 -1.43 9.80
C VAL A 56 -16.18 -1.06 9.11
N LEU A 57 -15.29 -2.04 8.98
CA LEU A 57 -14.00 -1.88 8.33
C LEU A 57 -14.16 -1.92 6.81
N ARG A 58 -13.60 -0.92 6.13
CA ARG A 58 -13.31 -0.98 4.70
C ARG A 58 -11.79 -0.94 4.52
N ASP A 59 -11.20 -2.11 4.29
CA ASP A 59 -9.75 -2.25 4.20
C ASP A 59 -9.22 -2.05 2.78
N ALA A 60 -7.90 -2.16 2.64
CA ALA A 60 -7.23 -2.06 1.35
C ALA A 60 -7.73 -3.12 0.36
N ALA A 61 -7.97 -4.36 0.78
CA ALA A 61 -8.46 -5.40 -0.11
C ALA A 61 -9.82 -5.04 -0.73
N ALA A 62 -10.72 -4.40 0.02
CA ALA A 62 -12.01 -3.96 -0.51
C ALA A 62 -11.91 -2.71 -1.41
N VAL A 63 -11.07 -1.73 -1.06
CA VAL A 63 -10.93 -0.47 -1.83
C VAL A 63 -10.13 -0.64 -3.12
N PHE A 64 -9.09 -1.47 -3.07
CA PHE A 64 -8.18 -1.72 -4.19
C PHE A 64 -8.55 -2.94 -5.02
N ASP A 65 -9.67 -3.61 -4.72
CA ASP A 65 -10.20 -4.67 -5.58
C ASP A 65 -10.64 -4.07 -6.94
N PRO A 66 -10.01 -4.49 -8.06
CA PRO A 66 -10.37 -3.99 -9.38
C PRO A 66 -11.81 -4.27 -9.76
N LEU A 67 -12.40 -5.39 -9.31
CA LEU A 67 -13.79 -5.71 -9.61
C LEU A 67 -14.73 -4.73 -8.91
N SER A 68 -14.46 -4.44 -7.64
CA SER A 68 -15.20 -3.45 -6.86
C SER A 68 -15.08 -2.05 -7.47
N ALA A 69 -13.87 -1.58 -7.80
CA ALA A 69 -13.66 -0.26 -8.38
C ALA A 69 -14.32 -0.12 -9.76
N HIS A 70 -14.11 -1.09 -10.66
CA HIS A 70 -14.66 -1.05 -12.01
C HIS A 70 -16.19 -1.22 -12.04
N SER A 71 -16.81 -1.79 -11.01
CA SER A 71 -18.27 -1.90 -10.92
C SER A 71 -19.00 -0.55 -10.89
N PHE A 72 -18.30 0.54 -10.59
CA PHE A 72 -18.85 1.90 -10.64
C PHE A 72 -18.80 2.53 -12.04
N ILE A 73 -18.00 2.01 -12.97
CA ILE A 73 -17.89 2.58 -14.31
C ILE A 73 -19.24 2.41 -15.03
N GLY A 74 -19.73 3.51 -15.62
CA GLY A 74 -21.05 3.59 -16.27
C GLY A 74 -22.21 3.75 -15.30
N LYS A 75 -21.97 3.83 -13.98
CA LYS A 75 -23.04 4.08 -13.00
C LYS A 75 -23.43 5.56 -12.97
N PRO A 76 -24.72 5.87 -12.69
CA PRO A 76 -25.18 7.23 -12.60
C PRO A 76 -24.55 7.97 -11.42
N ILE A 77 -24.33 9.26 -11.62
CA ILE A 77 -24.09 10.22 -10.55
C ILE A 77 -25.46 10.79 -10.15
N THR A 78 -25.69 10.98 -8.86
CA THR A 78 -26.96 11.53 -8.34
C THR A 78 -26.69 12.79 -7.50
N ASP A 79 -27.66 13.69 -7.46
CA ASP A 79 -27.69 14.76 -6.47
C ASP A 79 -28.40 14.27 -5.20
N ASN A 80 -27.66 14.16 -4.10
CA ASN A 80 -28.00 13.39 -2.90
C ASN A 80 -28.19 11.88 -3.14
N HIS A 81 -28.33 11.13 -2.05
CA HIS A 81 -28.71 9.72 -2.10
C HIS A 81 -30.22 9.58 -2.41
N PRO A 82 -30.59 8.81 -3.44
CA PRO A 82 -31.94 8.33 -3.59
C PRO A 82 -32.32 7.41 -2.42
N THR A 83 -33.60 7.38 -2.04
CA THR A 83 -34.11 6.49 -0.99
C THR A 83 -34.16 5.01 -1.40
N VAL A 84 -33.99 4.74 -2.70
CA VAL A 84 -33.98 3.39 -3.30
C VAL A 84 -32.80 3.25 -4.25
N ALA A 85 -32.33 2.03 -4.47
CA ALA A 85 -31.27 1.79 -5.44
C ALA A 85 -31.67 2.26 -6.85
N VAL A 86 -30.72 2.89 -7.55
CA VAL A 86 -30.93 3.33 -8.93
C VAL A 86 -30.93 2.11 -9.85
N ASN A 87 -31.92 2.03 -10.72
CA ASN A 87 -32.15 0.96 -11.66
C ASN A 87 -32.82 1.51 -12.94
N ALA A 88 -33.04 0.65 -13.94
CA ALA A 88 -33.57 1.08 -15.24
C ALA A 88 -34.93 1.79 -15.16
N LYS A 89 -35.73 1.58 -14.10
CA LYS A 89 -37.05 2.19 -13.93
C LYS A 89 -37.01 3.61 -13.37
N ASN A 90 -35.95 3.98 -12.63
CA ASN A 90 -35.83 5.28 -11.97
C ASN A 90 -34.56 6.05 -12.35
N TRP A 91 -33.72 5.50 -13.24
CA TRP A 91 -32.47 6.13 -13.68
C TRP A 91 -32.68 7.55 -14.20
N ARG A 92 -33.73 7.75 -15.00
CA ARG A 92 -34.05 9.06 -15.59
C ARG A 92 -34.28 10.14 -14.53
N ASP A 93 -34.86 9.78 -13.39
CA ASP A 93 -35.24 10.74 -12.36
C ASP A 93 -34.05 11.14 -11.48
N HIS A 94 -33.10 10.22 -11.29
CA HIS A 94 -31.98 10.38 -10.37
C HIS A 94 -30.64 10.75 -11.03
N ALA A 95 -30.43 10.39 -12.30
CA ALA A 95 -29.14 10.63 -12.96
C ALA A 95 -28.89 12.13 -13.20
N ARG A 96 -27.69 12.58 -12.84
CA ARG A 96 -27.15 13.93 -13.04
C ARG A 96 -25.81 13.93 -13.78
N GLY A 97 -25.38 12.73 -14.18
CA GLY A 97 -24.10 12.47 -14.78
C GLY A 97 -23.77 10.99 -14.76
N THR A 98 -22.56 10.66 -15.18
CA THR A 98 -22.06 9.28 -15.28
C THR A 98 -20.63 9.19 -14.80
N VAL A 99 -20.30 8.09 -14.11
CA VAL A 99 -18.93 7.71 -13.79
C VAL A 99 -18.27 7.13 -15.05
N MET A 100 -17.23 7.78 -15.54
CA MET A 100 -16.55 7.46 -16.80
C MET A 100 -15.34 6.56 -16.61
N GLY A 101 -14.75 6.54 -15.42
CA GLY A 101 -13.50 5.84 -15.15
C GLY A 101 -13.22 5.71 -13.66
N ALA A 102 -12.30 4.81 -13.33
CA ALA A 102 -11.83 4.59 -11.97
C ALA A 102 -10.30 4.52 -11.98
N LYS A 103 -9.66 5.19 -11.03
CA LYS A 103 -8.20 5.23 -10.88
C LYS A 103 -7.84 5.19 -9.40
N TRP A 104 -6.82 4.42 -9.05
CA TRP A 104 -6.22 4.47 -7.73
C TRP A 104 -5.16 5.57 -7.69
N GLU A 105 -5.25 6.43 -6.69
CA GLU A 105 -4.30 7.52 -6.47
C GLU A 105 -3.29 7.19 -5.37
N GLU A 106 -2.13 7.85 -5.43
CA GLU A 106 -1.17 7.84 -4.34
C GLU A 106 -1.82 8.33 -3.03
N GLY A 107 -1.47 7.68 -1.92
CA GLY A 107 -2.05 7.98 -0.61
C GLY A 107 -3.32 7.19 -0.27
N GLY A 108 -3.65 6.17 -1.07
CA GLY A 108 -4.62 5.15 -0.69
C GLY A 108 -6.08 5.50 -0.99
N TYR A 109 -6.32 6.30 -2.03
CA TYR A 109 -7.65 6.71 -2.47
C TYR A 109 -8.04 6.00 -3.77
N LEU A 110 -9.33 5.69 -3.88
CA LEU A 110 -9.97 5.40 -5.16
C LEU A 110 -10.63 6.69 -5.65
N ALA A 111 -10.25 7.12 -6.84
CA ALA A 111 -10.83 8.27 -7.53
C ALA A 111 -11.67 7.80 -8.72
N PHE A 112 -12.69 8.59 -9.04
CA PHE A 112 -13.55 8.37 -10.20
C PHE A 112 -13.45 9.55 -11.15
N ASP A 113 -13.47 9.24 -12.45
CA ASP A 113 -13.70 10.23 -13.50
C ASP A 113 -15.20 10.43 -13.61
N LEU A 114 -15.65 11.65 -13.35
CA LEU A 114 -17.05 12.05 -13.29
C LEU A 114 -17.35 12.96 -14.47
N MET A 115 -18.48 12.70 -15.13
CA MET A 115 -19.07 13.62 -16.11
C MET A 115 -20.45 14.04 -15.60
N LEU A 116 -20.58 15.27 -15.13
CA LEU A 116 -21.85 15.88 -14.75
C LEU A 116 -22.47 16.55 -15.97
N THR A 117 -23.73 16.26 -16.23
CA THR A 117 -24.46 16.76 -17.40
C THR A 117 -25.70 17.56 -17.04
N ASP A 118 -26.05 17.62 -15.76
CA ASP A 118 -27.18 18.38 -15.23
C ASP A 118 -26.72 19.74 -14.70
N ALA A 119 -27.35 20.82 -15.17
CA ALA A 119 -26.95 22.19 -14.87
C ALA A 119 -27.14 22.55 -13.39
N ASP A 120 -28.26 22.18 -12.78
CA ASP A 120 -28.55 22.51 -11.38
C ASP A 120 -27.56 21.81 -10.42
N THR A 121 -27.22 20.56 -10.71
CA THR A 121 -26.21 19.81 -9.94
C THR A 121 -24.83 20.43 -10.08
N ILE A 122 -24.49 20.87 -11.29
CA ILE A 122 -23.27 21.59 -11.60
C ILE A 122 -23.17 22.89 -10.80
N ASP A 123 -24.25 23.67 -10.74
CA ASP A 123 -24.31 24.93 -10.00
C ASP A 123 -24.20 24.67 -8.49
N ALA A 124 -24.80 23.58 -8.00
CA ALA A 124 -24.66 23.17 -6.60
C ALA A 124 -23.21 22.80 -6.24
N VAL A 125 -22.49 22.11 -7.15
CA VAL A 125 -21.06 21.80 -6.98
C VAL A 125 -20.24 23.09 -6.92
N ASP A 126 -20.47 24.01 -7.85
CA ASP A 126 -19.80 25.31 -7.87
C ASP A 126 -20.07 26.09 -6.57
N ALA A 127 -21.30 26.04 -6.06
CA ALA A 127 -21.73 26.64 -4.80
C ALA A 127 -21.17 25.95 -3.53
N GLY A 128 -20.50 24.80 -3.67
CA GLY A 128 -19.77 24.16 -2.56
C GLY A 128 -20.24 22.76 -2.17
N LYS A 129 -21.31 22.23 -2.77
CA LYS A 129 -21.79 20.87 -2.53
C LYS A 129 -20.91 19.85 -3.27
N ARG A 130 -19.80 19.45 -2.65
CA ARG A 130 -18.69 18.79 -3.36
C ARG A 130 -18.32 17.41 -2.83
N GLU A 131 -18.81 16.98 -1.67
CA GLU A 131 -18.43 15.69 -1.10
C GLU A 131 -19.10 14.52 -1.84
N LEU A 132 -18.38 13.40 -1.95
CA LEU A 132 -18.85 12.21 -2.65
C LEU A 132 -19.22 11.10 -1.66
N SER A 133 -20.32 10.41 -1.95
CA SER A 133 -20.78 9.24 -1.21
C SER A 133 -21.22 8.13 -2.16
N ASN A 134 -20.52 7.00 -2.10
CA ASN A 134 -20.81 5.87 -2.97
C ASN A 134 -22.05 5.11 -2.47
N GLY A 135 -23.04 4.92 -3.35
CA GLY A 135 -24.15 4.00 -3.15
C GLY A 135 -23.84 2.64 -3.78
N TYR A 136 -23.85 1.58 -2.98
CA TYR A 136 -23.42 0.25 -3.43
C TYR A 136 -24.04 -0.86 -2.58
N ALA A 137 -23.98 -2.09 -3.10
CA ALA A 137 -24.18 -3.30 -2.31
C ALA A 137 -22.81 -3.88 -1.93
N ALA A 138 -22.73 -4.51 -0.75
CA ALA A 138 -21.53 -5.21 -0.32
C ALA A 138 -21.93 -6.45 0.48
N GLU A 139 -21.09 -7.47 0.43
CA GLU A 139 -21.14 -8.57 1.39
C GLU A 139 -20.43 -8.13 2.68
N LEU A 140 -20.96 -8.57 3.83
CA LEU A 140 -20.37 -8.27 5.13
C LEU A 140 -19.81 -9.54 5.74
N GLN A 141 -18.52 -9.49 6.07
CA GLN A 141 -17.88 -10.49 6.90
C GLN A 141 -17.98 -10.02 8.36
N PHE A 142 -18.83 -10.65 9.15
CA PHE A 142 -18.96 -10.35 10.58
C PHE A 142 -17.83 -10.98 11.39
N GLY A 143 -17.38 -10.28 12.43
CA GLY A 143 -16.28 -10.70 13.29
C GLY A 143 -15.57 -9.51 13.94
N ASP A 144 -14.53 -9.80 14.70
CA ASP A 144 -13.73 -8.77 15.36
C ASP A 144 -12.56 -8.34 14.49
N PHE A 145 -12.60 -7.10 14.01
CA PHE A 145 -11.55 -6.53 13.17
C PHE A 145 -10.96 -5.25 13.78
N ASP A 146 -9.67 -5.04 13.52
CA ASP A 146 -8.96 -3.82 13.90
C ASP A 146 -8.89 -2.85 12.71
N GLY A 147 -9.57 -1.72 12.85
CA GLY A 147 -9.44 -0.58 11.94
C GLY A 147 -8.22 0.29 12.26
N PRO A 148 -7.94 1.30 11.42
CA PRO A 148 -6.86 2.25 11.66
C PRO A 148 -6.94 2.86 13.06
N GLY A 149 -5.80 2.92 13.76
CA GLY A 149 -5.76 3.42 15.14
C GLY A 149 -6.32 2.46 16.20
N GLY A 150 -6.53 1.19 15.87
CA GLY A 150 -7.05 0.17 16.81
C GLY A 150 -8.56 0.25 17.04
N VAL A 151 -9.29 0.96 16.18
CA VAL A 151 -10.74 1.08 16.28
C VAL A 151 -11.38 -0.27 15.98
N LYS A 152 -12.04 -0.86 16.99
CA LYS A 152 -12.74 -2.15 16.83
C LYS A 152 -13.91 -2.00 15.87
N CYS A 153 -13.97 -2.92 14.92
CA CYS A 153 -15.02 -3.04 13.92
C CYS A 153 -15.68 -4.42 14.05
N VAL A 154 -17.02 -4.45 13.95
CA VAL A 154 -17.84 -5.66 14.13
C VAL A 154 -18.08 -6.42 12.83
N ALA A 155 -17.71 -5.79 11.72
CA ALA A 155 -17.78 -6.38 10.39
C ALA A 155 -16.76 -5.72 9.47
N LYS A 156 -16.48 -6.40 8.36
CA LYS A 156 -15.67 -5.92 7.25
C LYS A 156 -16.48 -5.99 5.95
N GLN A 157 -16.36 -4.97 5.11
CA GLN A 157 -16.97 -4.94 3.78
C GLN A 157 -16.12 -5.75 2.80
N ILE A 158 -16.77 -6.63 2.03
CA ILE A 158 -16.16 -7.41 0.95
C ILE A 158 -17.07 -7.42 -0.28
N ALA A 159 -16.51 -7.71 -1.46
CA ALA A 159 -17.24 -7.83 -2.72
C ALA A 159 -18.19 -6.65 -3.02
N ILE A 160 -17.66 -5.42 -3.01
CA ILE A 160 -18.44 -4.20 -3.23
C ILE A 160 -18.91 -4.14 -4.69
N LYS A 161 -20.17 -3.77 -4.92
CA LYS A 161 -20.78 -3.58 -6.23
C LYS A 161 -21.48 -2.23 -6.32
N GLY A 162 -20.92 -1.32 -7.12
CA GLY A 162 -21.40 0.04 -7.31
C GLY A 162 -22.81 0.10 -7.89
N ASN A 163 -23.62 1.00 -7.33
CA ASN A 163 -24.96 1.34 -7.84
C ASN A 163 -25.02 2.77 -8.37
N HIS A 164 -24.51 3.75 -7.61
CA HIS A 164 -24.41 5.16 -7.98
C HIS A 164 -23.32 5.87 -7.18
N VAL A 165 -22.95 7.09 -7.59
CA VAL A 165 -22.11 8.02 -6.80
C VAL A 165 -22.94 9.27 -6.52
N ALA A 166 -23.20 9.56 -5.24
CA ALA A 166 -23.99 10.73 -4.84
C ALA A 166 -23.08 11.92 -4.52
N ILE A 167 -23.46 13.09 -5.01
CA ILE A 167 -22.91 14.37 -4.57
C ILE A 167 -23.74 14.85 -3.38
N VAL A 168 -23.09 15.10 -2.25
CA VAL A 168 -23.74 15.37 -0.96
C VAL A 168 -23.03 16.51 -0.22
N ASP A 169 -23.70 17.09 0.76
CA ASP A 169 -23.08 18.08 1.64
C ASP A 169 -22.02 17.46 2.57
N ARG A 170 -22.24 16.20 3.01
CA ARG A 170 -21.28 15.41 3.79
C ARG A 170 -21.28 13.94 3.38
N GLY A 171 -20.16 13.50 2.82
CA GLY A 171 -19.94 12.14 2.37
C GLY A 171 -19.47 11.23 3.51
N ARG A 172 -19.85 9.94 3.45
CA ARG A 172 -19.47 8.97 4.50
C ARG A 172 -17.95 8.74 4.57
N ALA A 173 -17.24 8.96 3.46
CA ALA A 173 -15.77 8.86 3.41
C ALA A 173 -15.06 10.12 3.97
N GLY A 174 -15.82 11.18 4.26
CA GLY A 174 -15.33 12.45 4.78
C GLY A 174 -14.87 13.43 3.69
N PRO A 175 -14.48 14.65 4.09
CA PRO A 175 -14.28 15.80 3.19
C PRO A 175 -13.12 15.66 2.22
N SER A 176 -12.21 14.70 2.43
CA SER A 176 -11.13 14.42 1.48
C SER A 176 -11.60 13.65 0.23
N CYS A 177 -12.81 13.10 0.26
CA CYS A 177 -13.47 12.50 -0.88
C CYS A 177 -14.49 13.49 -1.46
N ALA A 178 -14.00 14.41 -2.27
CA ALA A 178 -14.77 15.52 -2.82
C ALA A 178 -14.27 15.93 -4.21
N ILE A 179 -15.12 16.64 -4.95
CA ILE A 179 -14.73 17.39 -6.15
C ILE A 179 -13.94 18.63 -5.69
N THR A 180 -12.68 18.75 -6.10
CA THR A 180 -11.80 19.85 -5.68
C THR A 180 -11.34 20.70 -6.86
N ASP A 181 -11.30 22.02 -6.67
CA ASP A 181 -10.86 22.97 -7.70
C ASP A 181 -9.34 22.88 -7.99
N ALA A 182 -8.59 22.23 -7.09
CA ALA A 182 -7.16 22.10 -7.22
C ALA A 182 -6.81 21.00 -8.22
N ALA A 183 -6.37 21.40 -9.42
CA ALA A 183 -5.61 20.52 -10.29
C ALA A 183 -4.41 20.01 -9.50
N ARG A 184 -4.34 18.70 -9.24
CA ARG A 184 -3.07 18.09 -8.87
C ARG A 184 -2.19 18.15 -10.10
N CYS A 185 -1.34 19.17 -10.16
CA CYS A 185 -0.24 19.17 -11.09
C CYS A 185 0.75 18.11 -10.59
N ASP A 186 0.67 16.89 -11.13
CA ASP A 186 1.62 15.79 -10.91
C ASP A 186 3.07 16.17 -11.32
N SER A 187 3.27 17.40 -11.82
CA SER A 187 4.57 18.01 -12.14
C SER A 187 5.24 18.72 -10.95
N ALA A 188 4.53 19.00 -9.85
CA ALA A 188 5.08 19.73 -8.72
C ALA A 188 5.76 18.77 -7.73
N PRO A 189 7.08 18.88 -7.47
CA PRO A 189 7.72 18.10 -6.42
C PRO A 189 7.10 18.42 -5.06
N ARG A 190 7.02 17.40 -4.19
CA ARG A 190 6.56 17.48 -2.78
C ARG A 190 7.15 18.66 -1.99
N SER A 191 8.29 19.20 -2.43
CA SER A 191 8.94 20.37 -1.84
C SER A 191 8.14 21.67 -1.89
N ILE A 192 7.14 21.81 -2.78
CA ILE A 192 6.26 22.99 -2.82
C ILE A 192 5.18 22.92 -1.73
N PHE A 193 4.74 21.72 -1.34
CA PHE A 193 3.82 21.55 -0.21
C PHE A 193 4.55 21.67 1.14
N ASP A 194 5.82 21.24 1.24
CA ASP A 194 6.65 21.52 2.42
C ASP A 194 6.98 23.02 2.54
N SER A 195 7.07 23.76 1.44
CA SER A 195 7.25 25.23 1.48
C SER A 195 5.98 26.02 1.77
N LEU A 196 4.80 25.38 1.83
CA LEU A 196 3.56 25.98 2.35
C LEU A 196 3.42 25.80 3.87
N THR A 197 4.34 25.07 4.49
CA THR A 197 4.47 24.95 5.95
C THR A 197 5.63 25.77 6.52
N THR A 198 6.24 26.67 5.76
CA THR A 198 7.27 27.58 6.28
C THR A 198 6.65 28.85 6.88
N ASP A 199 7.19 29.25 8.03
CA ASP A 199 6.66 30.28 8.94
C ASP A 199 6.39 31.66 8.30
N GLY A 200 7.03 31.98 7.16
CA GLY A 200 6.88 33.26 6.45
C GLY A 200 5.47 33.54 5.91
N ALA A 201 4.72 32.51 5.48
CA ALA A 201 3.34 32.69 5.02
C ALA A 201 2.40 33.06 6.18
N ALA A 202 2.61 32.49 7.36
CA ALA A 202 1.84 32.82 8.55
C ALA A 202 2.15 34.26 9.04
N GLU A 203 3.41 34.68 8.98
CA GLU A 203 3.83 36.04 9.36
C GLU A 203 3.35 37.10 8.36
N ALA A 204 3.40 36.83 7.05
CA ALA A 204 2.85 37.71 6.02
C ALA A 204 1.33 37.91 6.20
N ILE A 205 0.59 36.84 6.48
CA ILE A 205 -0.85 36.88 6.77
C ILE A 205 -1.12 37.72 8.04
N ALA A 206 -0.26 37.65 9.05
CA ALA A 206 -0.41 38.45 10.27
C ALA A 206 -0.22 39.95 10.00
N TRP A 207 0.75 40.33 9.17
CA TRP A 207 0.95 41.73 8.75
C TRP A 207 -0.20 42.28 7.90
N LEU A 208 -0.73 41.47 6.96
CA LEU A 208 -1.89 41.86 6.15
C LEU A 208 -3.15 42.06 7.00
N LYS A 209 -3.39 41.19 8.00
CA LYS A 209 -4.51 41.36 8.93
C LYS A 209 -4.43 42.69 9.71
N LYS A 210 -3.22 43.10 10.11
CA LYS A 210 -3.00 44.40 10.78
C LYS A 210 -3.30 45.57 9.83
N ALA A 211 -2.86 45.49 8.57
CA ALA A 211 -3.08 46.54 7.57
C ALA A 211 -4.57 46.69 7.22
N ILE A 212 -5.29 45.57 7.05
CA ILE A 212 -6.74 45.56 6.81
C ILE A 212 -7.50 46.14 8.01
N ALA A 213 -7.11 45.78 9.23
CA ALA A 213 -7.73 46.32 10.44
C ALA A 213 -7.51 47.82 10.58
N LEU A 214 -6.33 48.33 10.24
CA LEU A 214 -6.03 49.76 10.25
C LEU A 214 -6.81 50.51 9.14
N HIS A 215 -6.89 49.93 7.95
CA HIS A 215 -7.69 50.48 6.85
C HIS A 215 -9.18 50.56 7.21
N LYS A 216 -9.72 49.54 7.90
CA LYS A 216 -11.09 49.58 8.41
C LYS A 216 -11.30 50.75 9.38
N LYS A 217 -10.32 51.01 10.26
CA LYS A 217 -10.34 52.16 11.18
C LYS A 217 -10.23 53.52 10.47
N HIS A 218 -9.55 53.57 9.32
CA HIS A 218 -9.54 54.77 8.48
C HIS A 218 -10.91 54.99 7.82
N MET A 219 -11.56 53.92 7.35
CA MET A 219 -12.85 53.97 6.68
C MET A 219 -14.02 54.31 7.63
N ASP A 220 -13.95 53.87 8.90
CA ASP A 220 -14.96 54.19 9.92
C ASP A 220 -14.64 55.46 10.73
N GLY A 221 -13.54 56.14 10.42
CA GLY A 221 -13.13 57.40 11.04
C GLY A 221 -12.54 57.27 12.46
N THR A 222 -12.34 56.04 12.96
CA THR A 222 -11.77 55.79 14.30
C THR A 222 -10.24 55.88 14.33
N ALA A 223 -9.58 56.00 13.17
CA ALA A 223 -8.17 56.35 13.04
C ALA A 223 -8.00 57.58 12.14
N PRO A 224 -7.11 58.52 12.49
CA PRO A 224 -6.90 59.74 11.71
C PRO A 224 -6.31 59.39 10.33
N THR A 225 -6.79 60.08 9.31
CA THR A 225 -6.33 59.96 7.91
C THR A 225 -5.74 61.26 7.36
N THR A 226 -5.83 62.37 8.10
CA THR A 226 -5.32 63.70 7.72
C THR A 226 -4.58 64.35 8.89
N GLY A 227 -3.68 65.29 8.61
CA GLY A 227 -2.84 65.94 9.62
C GLY A 227 -1.65 65.07 10.07
N SER A 228 -0.82 65.58 10.98
CA SER A 228 0.43 64.92 11.40
C SER A 228 0.24 63.52 11.99
N ASP A 229 -0.89 63.27 12.66
CA ASP A 229 -1.23 61.94 13.17
C ASP A 229 -1.86 61.05 12.09
N GLY A 230 -2.54 61.63 11.10
CA GLY A 230 -3.01 60.92 9.92
C GLY A 230 -1.87 60.44 9.02
N GLU A 231 -0.85 61.27 8.82
CA GLU A 231 0.37 60.91 8.06
C GLU A 231 1.10 59.73 8.71
N LYS A 232 1.25 59.73 10.04
CA LYS A 232 1.82 58.58 10.78
C LYS A 232 0.96 57.33 10.62
N SER A 233 -0.36 57.48 10.64
CA SER A 233 -1.32 56.37 10.50
C SER A 233 -1.29 55.75 9.10
N GLN A 234 -1.19 56.57 8.05
CA GLN A 234 -1.02 56.10 6.66
C GLN A 234 0.36 55.48 6.44
N MET A 235 1.41 56.07 7.01
CA MET A 235 2.77 55.52 6.95
C MET A 235 2.83 54.15 7.64
N LEU A 236 2.14 53.97 8.78
CA LEU A 236 2.05 52.69 9.46
C LEU A 236 1.36 51.62 8.59
N MET A 237 0.29 51.98 7.87
CA MET A 237 -0.37 51.09 6.92
C MET A 237 0.59 50.66 5.78
N MET A 238 1.31 51.62 5.19
CA MET A 238 2.32 51.33 4.18
C MET A 238 3.45 50.45 4.72
N THR A 239 3.92 50.69 5.95
CA THR A 239 4.96 49.88 6.60
C THR A 239 4.48 48.45 6.84
N GLN A 240 3.24 48.24 7.28
CA GLN A 240 2.68 46.90 7.47
C GLN A 240 2.53 46.14 6.15
N MET A 241 2.14 46.82 5.07
CA MET A 241 2.09 46.24 3.72
C MET A 241 3.49 45.92 3.19
N LYS A 242 4.48 46.79 3.41
CA LYS A 242 5.88 46.54 3.05
C LYS A 242 6.49 45.37 3.81
N ASN A 243 6.18 45.24 5.11
CA ASN A 243 6.64 44.09 5.90
C ASN A 243 5.99 42.80 5.41
N ALA A 244 4.68 42.81 5.12
CA ALA A 244 4.02 41.65 4.52
C ALA A 244 4.65 41.27 3.17
N LEU A 245 4.98 42.26 2.33
CA LEU A 245 5.64 42.03 1.05
C LEU A 245 7.06 41.48 1.24
N SER A 246 7.81 42.00 2.21
CA SER A 246 9.16 41.52 2.54
C SER A 246 9.16 40.07 3.03
N GLU A 247 8.14 39.64 3.79
CA GLU A 247 7.99 38.23 4.22
C GLU A 247 7.65 37.29 3.05
N LEU A 248 7.05 37.82 1.98
CA LEU A 248 6.77 37.07 0.75
C LEU A 248 7.97 37.10 -0.21
N GLU A 249 8.71 38.22 -0.26
CA GLU A 249 9.90 38.40 -1.09
C GLU A 249 11.13 37.67 -0.55
N SER A 250 11.26 37.49 0.77
CA SER A 250 12.35 36.71 1.38
C SER A 250 12.34 35.22 0.98
N GLY A 251 11.22 34.72 0.45
CA GLY A 251 11.08 33.39 -0.18
C GLY A 251 11.53 33.32 -1.65
N SER A 252 11.86 34.45 -2.29
CA SER A 252 12.31 34.53 -3.68
C SER A 252 13.63 35.32 -3.75
N SER A 253 14.73 34.65 -4.07
CA SER A 253 16.06 35.23 -4.27
C SER A 253 16.01 36.57 -5.02
N GLY A 254 16.53 37.62 -4.38
CA GLY A 254 16.17 39.01 -4.63
C GLY A 254 16.69 39.67 -5.91
N LYS A 255 16.00 40.75 -6.30
CA LYS A 255 16.55 41.90 -7.03
C LYS A 255 15.57 43.09 -6.93
N SER A 256 15.95 44.15 -6.23
CA SER A 256 15.12 45.37 -6.12
C SER A 256 15.11 46.12 -7.45
N MET A 257 13.93 46.43 -8.00
CA MET A 257 13.79 47.46 -9.03
C MET A 257 13.22 48.74 -8.41
N LYS A 258 13.84 49.87 -8.76
CA LYS A 258 13.46 51.22 -8.34
C LYS A 258 12.20 51.66 -9.09
N MET A 259 11.26 52.25 -8.36
CA MET A 259 10.05 52.88 -8.92
C MET A 259 10.36 54.27 -9.46
N ASP A 260 10.12 54.48 -10.75
CA ASP A 260 9.95 55.80 -11.37
C ASP A 260 8.44 56.07 -11.55
N GLN A 261 8.02 57.30 -11.22
CA GLN A 261 6.65 57.79 -11.34
C GLN A 261 6.41 58.36 -12.76
N SER A 262 5.52 57.77 -13.56
CA SER A 262 4.76 58.58 -14.54
C SER A 262 3.43 57.96 -15.00
N THR A 263 2.37 58.76 -14.84
CA THR A 263 1.20 59.05 -15.70
C THR A 263 0.50 58.00 -16.60
N TYR A 264 -0.79 57.79 -16.28
CA TYR A 264 -1.99 57.55 -17.13
C TYR A 264 -1.83 57.13 -18.61
N GLY A 265 -2.32 55.92 -18.91
CA GLY A 265 -2.76 55.46 -20.24
C GLY A 265 -2.22 54.06 -20.60
N ALA A 266 -2.94 52.98 -20.28
CA ALA A 266 -2.52 51.62 -20.66
C ALA A 266 -2.67 51.41 -22.19
N PRO A 267 -1.60 51.06 -22.93
CA PRO A 267 -1.71 50.67 -24.33
C PRO A 267 -2.30 49.27 -24.46
N ALA A 268 -3.03 49.01 -25.55
CA ALA A 268 -3.66 47.72 -25.81
C ALA A 268 -2.59 46.62 -26.02
N MET A 269 -2.62 45.59 -25.16
CA MET A 269 -1.72 44.44 -25.24
C MET A 269 -1.94 43.67 -26.55
N LYS A 270 -0.86 43.35 -27.26
CA LYS A 270 -0.88 42.52 -28.46
C LYS A 270 -0.27 41.20 -28.09
N THR A 271 -1.06 40.13 -28.05
CA THR A 271 -0.58 38.81 -27.64
C THR A 271 -0.35 37.91 -28.86
N MET A 272 0.68 37.08 -28.80
CA MET A 272 0.99 36.05 -29.80
C MET A 272 1.03 34.67 -29.11
N LEU A 273 0.49 33.65 -29.77
CA LEU A 273 0.51 32.27 -29.29
C LEU A 273 1.80 31.59 -29.76
N ILE A 274 2.61 31.12 -28.82
CA ILE A 274 3.82 30.33 -29.08
C ILE A 274 3.68 29.03 -28.28
N ASP A 275 3.66 27.89 -28.97
CA ASP A 275 3.52 26.55 -28.37
C ASP A 275 2.37 26.40 -27.37
N GLY A 276 1.23 27.05 -27.65
CA GLY A 276 0.02 26.96 -26.82
C GLY A 276 -0.01 27.92 -25.62
N LEU A 277 1.02 28.74 -25.40
CA LEU A 277 1.02 29.82 -24.41
C LEU A 277 0.93 31.19 -25.07
N THR A 278 0.14 32.08 -24.47
CA THR A 278 -0.02 33.48 -24.91
C THR A 278 1.10 34.35 -24.36
N VAL A 279 1.91 34.92 -25.24
CA VAL A 279 2.99 35.86 -24.91
C VAL A 279 2.57 37.27 -25.30
N ASP A 280 2.69 38.24 -24.40
CA ASP A 280 2.50 39.64 -24.72
C ASP A 280 3.70 40.17 -25.51
N VAL A 281 3.48 40.54 -26.78
CA VAL A 281 4.48 41.11 -27.68
C VAL A 281 4.36 42.62 -27.80
N SER A 282 3.52 43.28 -26.99
CA SER A 282 3.40 44.73 -26.96
C SER A 282 4.64 45.42 -26.36
N ASN A 283 5.42 44.68 -25.57
CA ASN A 283 6.70 45.12 -25.01
C ASN A 283 7.80 44.08 -25.32
N ALA A 284 8.84 44.51 -26.05
CA ALA A 284 9.93 43.63 -26.47
C ALA A 284 10.71 43.03 -25.28
N ASP A 285 10.90 43.79 -24.20
CA ASP A 285 11.63 43.32 -23.03
C ASP A 285 10.83 42.28 -22.24
N THR A 286 9.50 42.47 -22.16
CA THR A 286 8.58 41.50 -21.53
C THR A 286 8.47 40.22 -22.36
N ALA A 287 8.42 40.34 -23.69
CA ALA A 287 8.42 39.19 -24.60
C ALA A 287 9.73 38.39 -24.49
N GLU A 288 10.88 39.06 -24.48
CA GLU A 288 12.19 38.41 -24.35
C GLU A 288 12.34 37.70 -23.00
N ALA A 289 11.92 38.35 -21.89
CA ALA A 289 11.94 37.73 -20.57
C ALA A 289 11.05 36.48 -20.52
N THR A 290 9.83 36.55 -21.07
CA THR A 290 8.90 35.42 -21.12
C THR A 290 9.48 34.27 -21.94
N ILE A 291 10.05 34.55 -23.11
CA ILE A 291 10.68 33.52 -23.96
C ILE A 291 11.88 32.86 -23.26
N LYS A 292 12.72 33.62 -22.55
CA LYS A 292 13.84 33.06 -21.77
C LYS A 292 13.36 32.14 -20.66
N THR A 293 12.29 32.50 -19.96
CA THR A 293 11.69 31.64 -18.94
C THR A 293 11.14 30.35 -19.55
N LEU A 294 10.50 30.42 -20.72
CA LEU A 294 10.01 29.25 -21.44
C LEU A 294 11.14 28.31 -21.89
N ILE A 295 12.25 28.87 -22.40
CA ILE A 295 13.43 28.10 -22.78
C ILE A 295 14.04 27.39 -21.56
N ALA A 296 14.18 28.09 -20.44
CA ALA A 296 14.70 27.50 -19.21
C ALA A 296 13.79 26.37 -18.69
N ALA A 297 12.46 26.56 -18.76
CA ALA A 297 11.49 25.53 -18.39
C ALA A 297 11.57 24.30 -19.31
N ARG A 298 11.72 24.51 -20.63
CA ARG A 298 11.93 23.43 -21.61
C ARG A 298 13.21 22.66 -21.31
N ASP A 299 14.32 23.34 -21.06
CA ASP A 299 15.61 22.69 -20.81
C ASP A 299 15.58 21.89 -19.50
N ALA A 300 14.93 22.43 -18.47
CA ALA A 300 14.68 21.69 -17.22
C ALA A 300 13.80 20.46 -17.43
N ALA A 301 12.76 20.56 -18.26
CA ALA A 301 11.93 19.42 -18.63
C ALA A 301 12.74 18.36 -19.42
N GLY A 302 13.59 18.78 -20.36
CA GLY A 302 14.47 17.90 -21.11
C GLY A 302 15.46 17.14 -20.20
N ALA A 303 16.06 17.84 -19.23
CA ALA A 303 16.93 17.19 -18.24
C ALA A 303 16.17 16.16 -17.38
N LYS A 304 14.91 16.44 -17.01
CA LYS A 304 14.06 15.50 -16.28
C LYS A 304 13.73 14.26 -17.10
N VAL A 305 13.42 14.41 -18.39
CA VAL A 305 13.16 13.29 -19.30
C VAL A 305 14.39 12.39 -19.42
N ALA A 306 15.58 12.96 -19.64
CA ALA A 306 16.83 12.19 -19.70
C ALA A 306 17.10 11.42 -18.38
N GLY A 307 16.79 12.04 -17.24
CA GLY A 307 16.88 11.38 -15.93
C GLY A 307 15.89 10.22 -15.78
N LEU A 308 14.66 10.38 -16.25
CA LEU A 308 13.64 9.32 -16.22
C LEU A 308 13.99 8.17 -17.17
N GLU A 309 14.49 8.45 -18.37
CA GLU A 309 14.97 7.43 -19.31
C GLU A 309 16.08 6.58 -18.68
N THR A 310 17.02 7.22 -17.98
CA THR A 310 18.07 6.53 -17.23
C THR A 310 17.49 5.62 -16.13
N GLN A 311 16.51 6.11 -15.36
CA GLN A 311 15.85 5.32 -14.31
C GLN A 311 15.08 4.12 -14.88
N VAL A 312 14.39 4.30 -16.00
CA VAL A 312 13.65 3.21 -16.67
C VAL A 312 14.61 2.11 -17.12
N VAL A 313 15.78 2.46 -17.67
CA VAL A 313 16.81 1.49 -18.04
C VAL A 313 17.32 0.71 -16.82
N THR A 314 17.59 1.39 -15.71
CA THR A 314 18.01 0.74 -14.45
C THR A 314 16.95 -0.22 -13.93
N LEU A 315 15.70 0.24 -13.78
CA LEU A 315 14.61 -0.60 -13.28
C LEU A 315 14.31 -1.80 -14.18
N THR A 316 14.47 -1.65 -15.49
CA THR A 316 14.31 -2.76 -16.45
C THR A 316 15.39 -3.82 -16.24
N THR A 317 16.62 -3.40 -15.97
CA THR A 317 17.76 -4.29 -15.68
C THR A 317 17.58 -5.01 -14.34
N ASP A 318 17.17 -4.28 -13.31
CA ASP A 318 16.90 -4.84 -11.98
C ASP A 318 15.76 -5.85 -12.02
N LYS A 319 14.68 -5.54 -12.74
CA LYS A 319 13.56 -6.46 -12.97
C LYS A 319 14.03 -7.76 -13.62
N ALA A 320 14.81 -7.69 -14.69
CA ALA A 320 15.34 -8.88 -15.36
C ALA A 320 16.21 -9.73 -14.41
N THR A 321 16.99 -9.09 -13.54
CA THR A 321 17.82 -9.77 -12.53
C THR A 321 16.96 -10.47 -11.47
N LEU A 322 15.95 -9.79 -10.95
CA LEU A 322 15.02 -10.36 -9.96
C LEU A 322 14.21 -11.52 -10.55
N GLU A 323 13.75 -11.40 -11.79
CA GLU A 323 13.04 -12.50 -12.47
C GLU A 323 13.92 -13.75 -12.60
N LYS A 324 15.21 -13.57 -12.89
CA LYS A 324 16.18 -14.67 -12.91
C LYS A 324 16.34 -15.32 -11.53
N GLN A 325 16.51 -14.53 -10.47
CA GLN A 325 16.64 -15.03 -9.10
C GLN A 325 15.37 -15.76 -8.63
N VAL A 326 14.19 -15.23 -8.94
CA VAL A 326 12.90 -15.88 -8.62
C VAL A 326 12.79 -17.22 -9.31
N LYS A 327 13.22 -17.31 -10.58
CA LYS A 327 13.24 -18.57 -11.32
C LYS A 327 14.19 -19.59 -10.68
N GLU A 328 15.42 -19.19 -10.35
CA GLU A 328 16.39 -20.05 -9.67
C GLU A 328 15.86 -20.58 -8.34
N LEU A 329 15.20 -19.74 -7.53
CA LEU A 329 14.58 -20.15 -6.27
C LEU A 329 13.34 -21.03 -6.45
N THR A 330 12.61 -20.86 -7.54
CA THR A 330 11.43 -21.68 -7.85
C THR A 330 11.85 -23.07 -8.31
N ASP A 331 12.87 -23.15 -9.16
CA ASP A 331 13.47 -24.41 -9.63
C ASP A 331 14.18 -25.17 -8.49
N ALA A 332 14.65 -24.47 -7.45
CA ALA A 332 15.27 -25.08 -6.27
C ALA A 332 14.28 -25.65 -5.24
N LYS A 333 12.97 -25.38 -5.34
CA LYS A 333 11.99 -25.94 -4.40
C LYS A 333 11.80 -27.44 -4.65
N PRO A 334 11.92 -28.30 -3.63
CA PRO A 334 11.64 -29.72 -3.79
C PRO A 334 10.19 -29.93 -4.20
N THR A 335 10.00 -30.71 -5.27
CA THR A 335 8.67 -31.09 -5.76
C THR A 335 7.92 -31.92 -4.71
N PRO A 336 6.56 -31.94 -4.74
CA PRO A 336 5.78 -32.83 -3.88
C PRO A 336 6.15 -34.32 -4.01
N ALA A 337 6.66 -34.73 -5.17
CA ALA A 337 7.20 -36.08 -5.37
C ALA A 337 8.48 -36.30 -4.55
N GLN A 338 9.45 -35.38 -4.66
CA GLN A 338 10.70 -35.43 -3.88
C GLN A 338 10.45 -35.38 -2.37
N LEU A 339 9.46 -34.59 -1.90
CA LEU A 339 9.08 -34.56 -0.49
C LEU A 339 8.48 -35.90 -0.02
N ARG A 340 7.66 -36.56 -0.85
CA ARG A 340 7.12 -37.90 -0.55
C ARG A 340 8.19 -38.98 -0.55
N ASP A 341 9.12 -38.92 -1.50
CA ASP A 341 10.24 -39.87 -1.58
C ASP A 341 11.18 -39.71 -0.38
N ALA A 342 11.50 -38.47 0.00
CA ALA A 342 12.28 -38.18 1.20
C ALA A 342 11.57 -38.66 2.48
N ALA A 343 10.26 -38.43 2.62
CA ALA A 343 9.48 -38.93 3.74
C ALA A 343 9.47 -40.47 3.80
N LYS A 344 9.40 -41.14 2.65
CA LYS A 344 9.46 -42.61 2.56
C LYS A 344 10.83 -43.15 2.97
N GLN A 345 11.92 -42.53 2.49
CA GLN A 345 13.29 -42.91 2.86
C GLN A 345 13.51 -42.72 4.37
N PHE A 346 13.09 -41.57 4.92
CA PHE A 346 13.17 -41.30 6.34
C PHE A 346 12.41 -42.33 7.17
N SER A 347 11.18 -42.70 6.77
CA SER A 347 10.39 -43.74 7.43
C SER A 347 11.10 -45.10 7.47
N GLN A 348 11.75 -45.50 6.37
CA GLN A 348 12.50 -46.76 6.31
C GLN A 348 13.70 -46.78 7.26
N VAL A 349 14.40 -45.65 7.38
CA VAL A 349 15.51 -45.48 8.33
C VAL A 349 15.01 -45.58 9.76
N VAL A 350 13.91 -44.91 10.08
CA VAL A 350 13.27 -44.94 11.41
C VAL A 350 12.83 -46.37 11.77
N GLU A 351 12.17 -47.07 10.86
CA GLU A 351 11.72 -48.46 11.08
C GLU A 351 12.90 -49.40 11.33
N LYS A 352 13.95 -49.30 10.51
CA LYS A 352 15.16 -50.11 10.67
C LYS A 352 15.87 -49.80 11.99
N ALA A 353 16.01 -48.53 12.35
CA ALA A 353 16.63 -48.13 13.61
C ALA A 353 15.84 -48.65 14.83
N LYS A 354 14.50 -48.59 14.78
CA LYS A 354 13.64 -49.20 15.81
C LYS A 354 13.82 -50.71 15.90
N ALA A 355 13.93 -51.41 14.77
CA ALA A 355 14.21 -52.86 14.74
C ALA A 355 15.59 -53.22 15.32
N LEU A 356 16.57 -52.32 15.21
CA LEU A 356 17.88 -52.38 15.87
C LEU A 356 17.82 -51.91 17.35
N GLY A 357 16.63 -51.61 17.86
CA GLY A 357 16.39 -51.20 19.24
C GLY A 357 16.89 -49.80 19.57
N ILE A 358 16.87 -48.87 18.60
CA ILE A 358 17.10 -47.45 18.84
C ILE A 358 15.76 -46.75 19.08
N THR A 359 15.69 -45.99 20.16
CA THR A 359 14.59 -45.07 20.41
C THR A 359 14.78 -43.82 19.56
N VAL A 360 13.91 -43.62 18.58
CA VAL A 360 13.93 -42.44 17.71
C VAL A 360 13.05 -41.35 18.32
N THR A 361 13.58 -40.13 18.44
CA THR A 361 12.84 -38.94 18.91
C THR A 361 12.64 -37.95 17.77
N ASP A 362 11.66 -37.05 17.92
CA ASP A 362 11.31 -36.04 16.90
C ASP A 362 12.44 -35.04 16.60
N SER A 363 13.46 -34.98 17.46
CA SER A 363 14.64 -34.12 17.31
C SER A 363 15.77 -34.76 16.50
N MET A 364 15.65 -36.03 16.12
CA MET A 364 16.71 -36.75 15.39
C MET A 364 16.49 -36.65 13.88
N ASP A 365 17.51 -36.17 13.17
CA ASP A 365 17.57 -36.27 11.72
C ASP A 365 18.06 -37.66 11.26
N GLU A 366 18.00 -37.91 9.95
CA GLU A 366 18.34 -39.21 9.36
C GLU A 366 19.76 -39.66 9.74
N THR A 367 20.72 -38.73 9.70
CA THR A 367 22.12 -38.96 10.05
C THR A 367 22.29 -39.33 11.52
N ALA A 368 21.62 -38.62 12.43
CA ALA A 368 21.66 -38.90 13.86
C ALA A 368 21.06 -40.28 14.18
N ILE A 369 19.99 -40.68 13.49
CA ILE A 369 19.36 -42.00 13.64
C ILE A 369 20.32 -43.11 13.20
N MET A 370 20.92 -42.98 12.01
CA MET A 370 21.89 -43.95 11.50
C MET A 370 23.11 -44.07 12.41
N LYS A 371 23.65 -42.93 12.86
CA LYS A 371 24.81 -42.88 13.75
C LYS A 371 24.52 -43.56 15.09
N ALA A 372 23.35 -43.30 15.70
CA ALA A 372 22.95 -43.97 16.93
C ALA A 372 22.86 -45.50 16.77
N ALA A 373 22.29 -45.96 15.66
CA ALA A 373 22.20 -47.40 15.35
C ALA A 373 23.57 -48.04 15.14
N VAL A 374 24.47 -47.39 14.38
CA VAL A 374 25.83 -47.86 14.12
C VAL A 374 26.66 -47.87 15.39
N THR A 375 26.67 -46.80 16.17
CA THR A 375 27.40 -46.73 17.45
C THR A 375 26.95 -47.83 18.41
N LYS A 376 25.65 -48.14 18.48
CA LYS A 376 25.14 -49.22 19.35
C LYS A 376 25.65 -50.62 18.96
N HIS A 377 25.85 -50.89 17.67
CA HIS A 377 26.19 -52.24 17.17
C HIS A 377 27.66 -52.42 16.79
N VAL A 378 28.37 -51.33 16.48
CA VAL A 378 29.77 -51.33 16.04
C VAL A 378 30.71 -50.81 17.15
N GLY A 379 30.18 -50.05 18.12
CA GLY A 379 30.95 -49.52 19.25
C GLY A 379 31.98 -48.46 18.84
N ASP A 380 33.04 -48.32 19.63
CA ASP A 380 34.05 -47.25 19.50
C ASP A 380 34.80 -47.25 18.17
N ALA A 381 34.73 -48.34 17.39
CA ALA A 381 35.30 -48.41 16.04
C ALA A 381 34.63 -47.43 15.06
N ALA A 382 33.40 -46.99 15.33
CA ALA A 382 32.65 -46.06 14.48
C ALA A 382 32.80 -44.58 14.88
N LYS A 383 33.60 -44.25 15.90
CA LYS A 383 33.66 -42.89 16.47
C LYS A 383 34.15 -41.82 15.48
N ASP A 384 35.03 -42.19 14.56
CA ASP A 384 35.69 -41.31 13.58
C ASP A 384 35.18 -41.53 12.15
N TRP A 385 34.06 -42.25 11.99
CA TRP A 385 33.49 -42.57 10.67
C TRP A 385 32.81 -41.36 10.05
N THR A 386 32.94 -41.22 8.74
CA THR A 386 32.21 -40.20 7.98
C THR A 386 30.74 -40.57 7.86
N ASP A 387 29.87 -39.61 7.55
CA ASP A 387 28.43 -39.87 7.35
C ASP A 387 28.18 -40.93 6.26
N LYS A 388 29.06 -41.00 5.26
CA LYS A 388 29.01 -42.03 4.22
C LYS A 388 29.34 -43.41 4.78
N ASP A 389 30.36 -43.53 5.62
CA ASP A 389 30.74 -44.79 6.26
C ASP A 389 29.65 -45.29 7.22
N ILE A 390 29.05 -44.35 7.96
CA ILE A 390 27.88 -44.61 8.83
C ILE A 390 26.70 -45.10 8.00
N SER A 391 26.37 -44.44 6.89
CA SER A 391 25.25 -44.84 6.02
C SER A 391 25.46 -46.25 5.42
N VAL A 392 26.67 -46.53 4.93
CA VAL A 392 27.02 -47.86 4.38
C VAL A 392 26.94 -48.94 5.46
N SER A 393 27.46 -48.68 6.65
CA SER A 393 27.37 -49.64 7.75
C SER A 393 25.93 -49.83 8.23
N PHE A 394 25.17 -48.75 8.38
CA PHE A 394 23.76 -48.83 8.73
C PHE A 394 22.97 -49.68 7.74
N ALA A 395 23.26 -49.60 6.44
CA ALA A 395 22.64 -50.44 5.42
C ALA A 395 22.91 -51.95 5.62
N THR A 396 24.08 -52.33 6.13
CA THR A 396 24.46 -53.74 6.33
C THR A 396 24.07 -54.31 7.71
N LEU A 397 23.78 -53.46 8.69
CA LEU A 397 23.31 -53.89 10.00
C LEU A 397 22.01 -54.70 9.90
N LYS A 398 21.98 -55.82 10.61
CA LYS A 398 20.80 -56.68 10.81
C LYS A 398 20.51 -56.77 12.30
N ALA A 399 19.24 -56.93 12.66
CA ALA A 399 18.87 -57.27 14.03
C ALA A 399 19.54 -58.60 14.42
N ALA A 400 20.00 -58.72 15.66
CA ALA A 400 20.56 -59.97 16.15
C ALA A 400 19.47 -61.06 16.10
N ASP A 401 19.71 -62.12 15.33
CA ASP A 401 18.91 -63.33 15.44
C ASP A 401 19.06 -63.86 16.88
N SER A 402 17.97 -64.31 17.49
CA SER A 402 17.95 -64.86 18.86
C SER A 402 18.76 -66.17 19.02
N PHE A 403 19.63 -66.51 18.07
CA PHE A 403 20.45 -67.70 18.06
C PHE A 403 21.94 -67.32 18.01
N ASP A 404 22.54 -67.21 19.19
CA ASP A 404 23.99 -67.12 19.36
C ASP A 404 24.54 -68.53 19.68
N PRO A 405 25.20 -69.20 18.73
CA PRO A 405 25.71 -70.56 18.92
C PRO A 405 26.83 -70.66 19.97
N LEU A 406 27.56 -69.56 20.24
CA LEU A 406 28.57 -69.51 21.31
C LEU A 406 27.89 -69.38 22.68
N ARG A 407 26.84 -68.57 22.79
CA ARG A 407 26.05 -68.43 24.01
C ARG A 407 25.32 -69.72 24.36
N GLN A 408 24.77 -70.42 23.37
CA GLN A 408 24.11 -71.71 23.57
C GLN A 408 25.13 -72.80 23.97
N GLY A 409 26.31 -72.84 23.33
CA GLY A 409 27.37 -73.78 23.70
C GLY A 409 27.92 -73.60 25.12
N ILE A 410 27.89 -72.38 25.66
CA ILE A 410 28.26 -72.09 27.06
C ILE A 410 27.13 -72.48 28.02
N ILE A 411 25.87 -72.23 27.66
CA ILE A 411 24.70 -72.61 28.47
C ILE A 411 24.58 -74.14 28.58
N ASP A 412 24.80 -74.86 27.48
CA ASP A 412 24.73 -76.33 27.44
C ASP A 412 25.88 -76.99 28.24
N ASN A 413 27.05 -76.34 28.32
CA ASN A 413 28.18 -76.81 29.14
C ASN A 413 28.14 -76.37 30.61
N ALA A 414 27.28 -75.42 30.98
CA ALA A 414 27.16 -74.91 32.35
C ALA A 414 26.09 -75.64 33.19
N ALA A 415 25.43 -76.67 32.64
CA ALA A 415 24.43 -77.46 33.37
C ALA A 415 25.10 -78.31 34.49
N PRO A 416 24.59 -78.34 35.74
CA PRO A 416 25.29 -78.92 36.91
C PRO A 416 25.38 -80.46 36.95
N GLY A 417 25.16 -81.16 35.84
CA GLY A 417 25.17 -82.62 35.76
C GLY A 417 26.49 -83.24 35.28
N ALA A 418 27.43 -82.45 34.76
CA ALA A 418 28.66 -82.97 34.13
C ALA A 418 29.84 -83.21 35.09
N VAL A 419 29.69 -82.93 36.39
CA VAL A 419 30.78 -83.09 37.37
C VAL A 419 30.85 -84.51 37.96
N THR A 420 29.84 -85.35 37.74
CA THR A 420 29.83 -86.75 38.22
C THR A 420 30.71 -87.71 37.41
N ASN A 421 31.26 -87.29 36.26
CA ASN A 421 32.03 -88.20 35.40
C ASN A 421 33.56 -88.01 35.42
N ILE A 422 34.07 -87.03 36.18
CA ILE A 422 35.53 -86.88 36.35
C ILE A 422 36.10 -87.94 37.31
N ALA A 423 35.30 -88.41 38.29
CA ALA A 423 35.71 -89.49 39.19
C ALA A 423 35.89 -90.82 38.43
N ASN A 424 34.95 -91.16 37.53
CA ASN A 424 35.01 -92.39 36.72
C ASN A 424 36.19 -92.40 35.74
N ILE A 425 36.56 -91.24 35.18
CA ILE A 425 37.72 -91.11 34.29
C ILE A 425 39.03 -91.26 35.06
N ARG A 426 39.09 -90.76 36.31
CA ARG A 426 40.28 -90.86 37.18
C ARG A 426 40.51 -92.30 37.66
N ASP A 427 39.45 -93.05 37.96
CA ASP A 427 39.55 -94.45 38.39
C ASP A 427 39.86 -95.39 37.22
N ALA A 428 39.33 -95.12 36.01
CA ALA A 428 39.70 -95.83 34.79
C ALA A 428 41.18 -95.60 34.40
N ALA A 429 41.70 -94.39 34.61
CA ALA A 429 43.11 -94.08 34.37
C ALA A 429 44.07 -94.74 35.38
N ARG A 430 43.64 -94.93 36.65
CA ARG A 430 44.42 -95.68 37.66
C ARG A 430 44.41 -97.20 37.42
N ALA A 431 43.30 -97.76 36.95
CA ALA A 431 43.22 -99.19 36.61
C ALA A 431 44.09 -99.56 35.39
N ALA A 432 44.32 -98.60 34.49
CA ALA A 432 45.18 -98.78 33.31
C ALA A 432 46.69 -98.61 33.60
N SER A 433 47.08 -98.03 34.75
CA SER A 433 48.50 -97.80 35.09
C SER A 433 49.13 -98.88 36.00
N ASN A 434 48.37 -99.90 36.43
CA ASN A 434 48.84 -100.99 37.30
C ASN A 434 48.66 -102.39 36.67
N ARG A 435 48.74 -102.50 35.34
CA ARG A 435 48.97 -103.79 34.65
C ARG A 435 50.29 -103.78 33.91
#